data_AF-A0A831NQS1-F1
#
_entry.id   AF-A0A831NQS1-F1
#
_cell.length_a   1.000
_cell.length_b   1.000
_cell.length_c   1.000
_cell.angle_alpha   90.00
_cell.angle_beta   90.00
_cell.angle_gamma   90.00
#
_symmetry.space_group_name_H-M   'P 1'
#
loop_
_entity.id
_entity.type
_entity.pdbx_description
1 polymer ?
#
loop_
_entity_poly.entity_id
_entity_poly.type
_entity_poly.pdbx_seq_one_letter_code
_entity_poly.pdbx_strand_id
1 'polypeptide(L)'
;MEIDVDKVWAGIREAASIARNEEELRIRVSNIIENEVVSKFEGVKHAPIKYECTLISGVRPDALYGHVIIEYKASGKLSTEREIAKAKEQLIGYTKKEAEVEERYKMFLGVIISDKIAFVRHDDRSKSWALRGPYDISRETVIRLIEAIRGLRRKKLAVDELLNDFGPKSDVAKLAVRTFYNKVINSKNEKVRVLFDDWKRLFSQVCDYSPNRLKGLEKEYDLKEANNEALLLPSTATMLCL
;
A
#
# COMPACT_ATOMS: atom_id res chain seq x y z
N MET A 1 16.61 -2.32 -2.77
CA MET A 1 17.29 -1.53 -1.72
C MET A 1 16.56 -1.80 -0.42
N GLU A 2 17.26 -2.37 0.55
CA GLU A 2 16.69 -2.84 1.82
C GLU A 2 16.82 -1.75 2.87
N ILE A 3 15.75 -1.49 3.63
CA ILE A 3 15.77 -0.52 4.73
C ILE A 3 16.30 -1.23 5.96
N ASP A 4 17.34 -0.67 6.58
CA ASP A 4 17.86 -1.15 7.86
C ASP A 4 16.92 -0.72 8.99
N VAL A 5 15.98 -1.61 9.32
CA VAL A 5 14.96 -1.38 10.35
C VAL A 5 15.60 -1.16 11.72
N ASP A 6 16.69 -1.86 12.01
CA ASP A 6 17.34 -1.80 13.33
C ASP A 6 18.04 -0.46 13.52
N LYS A 7 18.67 0.08 12.47
CA LYS A 7 19.22 1.43 12.45
C LYS A 7 18.14 2.50 12.64
N VAL A 8 17.01 2.40 11.92
CA VAL A 8 15.89 3.35 12.06
C VAL A 8 15.31 3.30 13.48
N TRP A 9 15.09 2.09 14.01
CA TRP A 9 14.55 1.92 15.35
C TRP A 9 15.47 2.48 16.42
N ALA A 10 16.76 2.14 16.38
CA ALA A 10 17.76 2.66 17.31
C ALA A 10 17.80 4.19 17.27
N GLY A 11 17.83 4.78 16.07
CA GLY A 11 17.85 6.24 15.90
C GLY A 11 16.60 6.94 16.45
N ILE A 12 15.40 6.43 16.17
CA ILE A 12 14.15 7.02 16.68
C ILE A 12 14.09 6.89 18.20
N ARG A 13 14.48 5.73 18.75
CA ARG A 13 14.49 5.50 20.19
C ARG A 13 15.48 6.41 20.90
N GLU A 14 16.68 6.57 20.36
CA GLU A 14 17.68 7.49 20.90
C GLU A 14 17.16 8.93 20.85
N ALA A 15 16.65 9.38 19.70
CA ALA A 15 16.08 10.71 19.52
C ALA A 15 14.98 11.01 20.55
N ALA A 16 14.07 10.07 20.79
CA ALA A 16 13.01 10.18 21.78
C ALA A 16 13.55 10.27 23.22
N SER A 17 14.68 9.63 23.52
CA SER A 17 15.28 9.64 24.87
C SER A 17 16.06 10.91 25.20
N ILE A 18 16.66 11.57 24.20
CA ILE A 18 17.53 12.74 24.40
C ILE A 18 16.85 14.07 24.11
N ALA A 19 15.78 14.07 23.30
CA ALA A 19 15.10 15.30 22.91
C ALA A 19 14.46 15.99 24.13
N ARG A 20 14.76 17.27 24.30
CA ARG A 20 14.27 18.07 25.43
C ARG A 20 12.92 18.71 25.17
N ASN A 21 12.54 18.84 23.91
CA ASN A 21 11.29 19.46 23.47
C ASN A 21 10.82 18.85 22.14
N GLU A 22 9.62 19.26 21.72
CA GLU A 22 8.95 18.80 20.50
C GLU A 22 9.77 19.08 19.23
N GLU A 23 10.37 20.27 19.13
CA GLU A 23 11.14 20.69 17.96
C GLU A 23 12.43 19.89 17.79
N GLU A 24 13.13 19.61 18.89
CA GLU A 24 14.33 18.77 18.87
C GLU A 24 14.00 17.32 18.46
N LEU A 25 12.89 16.78 18.96
CA LEU A 25 12.40 15.46 18.54
C LEU A 25 12.09 15.45 17.05
N ARG A 26 11.35 16.47 16.58
CA ARG A 26 10.97 16.63 15.17
C ARG A 26 12.19 16.61 14.28
N ILE A 27 13.17 17.48 14.52
CA ILE A 27 14.38 17.59 13.69
C ILE A 27 15.12 16.25 13.62
N ARG A 28 15.33 15.59 14.77
CA ARG A 28 16.09 14.33 14.83
C ARG A 28 15.36 13.21 14.09
N VAL A 29 14.08 13.00 14.38
CA VAL A 29 13.29 11.93 13.80
C VAL A 29 13.02 12.18 12.31
N SER A 30 12.73 13.42 11.91
CA SER A 30 12.51 13.75 10.49
C SER A 30 13.76 13.48 9.66
N ASN A 31 14.94 13.81 10.18
CA ASN A 31 16.21 13.53 9.49
C ASN A 31 16.47 12.03 9.35
N ILE A 32 16.16 11.22 10.37
CA ILE A 32 16.28 9.76 10.30
C ILE A 32 15.32 9.20 9.23
N ILE A 33 14.06 9.64 9.25
CA ILE A 33 13.06 9.20 8.28
C ILE A 33 13.47 9.60 6.85
N GLU A 34 13.95 10.83 6.66
CA GLU A 34 14.43 11.30 5.36
C GLU A 34 15.59 10.43 4.85
N ASN A 35 16.65 10.28 5.66
CA ASN A 35 17.90 9.67 5.22
C ASN A 35 17.83 8.14 5.12
N GLU A 36 17.10 7.49 6.02
CA GLU A 36 17.10 6.02 6.12
C GLU A 36 15.88 5.37 5.48
N VAL A 37 14.77 6.10 5.32
CA VAL A 37 13.50 5.55 4.80
C VAL A 37 13.13 6.21 3.48
N VAL A 38 12.91 7.52 3.46
CA VAL A 38 12.37 8.23 2.28
C VAL A 38 13.37 8.27 1.13
N SER A 39 14.66 8.50 1.42
CA SER A 39 15.74 8.43 0.42
C SER A 39 15.80 7.08 -0.30
N LYS A 40 15.22 6.03 0.31
CA LYS A 40 15.19 4.69 -0.24
C LYS A 40 14.03 4.46 -1.22
N PHE A 41 13.14 5.43 -1.38
CA PHE A 41 11.95 5.33 -2.22
C PHE A 41 11.92 6.42 -3.30
N GLU A 42 12.11 6.02 -4.56
CA GLU A 42 11.90 6.92 -5.70
C GLU A 42 10.46 7.45 -5.74
N GLY A 43 10.30 8.75 -5.94
CA GLY A 43 8.99 9.42 -6.00
C GLY A 43 8.34 9.68 -4.63
N VAL A 44 9.01 9.39 -3.53
CA VAL A 44 8.56 9.88 -2.21
C VAL A 44 9.36 11.14 -1.92
N LYS A 45 8.66 12.23 -1.59
CA LYS A 45 9.30 13.49 -1.24
C LYS A 45 8.70 14.03 0.05
N HIS A 46 9.53 14.63 0.89
CA HIS A 46 9.04 15.52 1.91
C HIS A 46 8.44 16.76 1.24
N ALA A 47 7.20 17.08 1.60
CA ALA A 47 6.63 18.36 1.21
C ALA A 47 7.35 19.48 1.97
N PRO A 48 7.50 20.69 1.38
CA PRO A 48 8.06 21.82 2.11
C PRO A 48 7.29 22.05 3.41
N ILE A 49 8.02 22.37 4.48
CA ILE A 49 7.51 22.55 5.85
C ILE A 49 6.39 23.60 5.84
N LYS A 50 5.15 23.15 5.68
CA LYS A 50 3.96 23.87 6.09
C LYS A 50 3.59 23.20 7.42
N TYR A 51 3.66 23.96 8.52
CA TYR A 51 3.33 23.55 9.91
C TYR A 51 4.43 22.81 10.70
N GLU A 52 4.21 22.66 12.02
CA GLU A 52 5.05 21.92 13.00
C GLU A 52 4.97 20.38 12.84
N CYS A 53 4.53 19.90 11.67
CA CYS A 53 4.37 18.48 11.34
C CYS A 53 5.24 18.08 10.13
N THR A 54 5.55 16.79 9.96
CA THR A 54 6.15 16.27 8.73
C THR A 54 5.08 15.69 7.82
N LEU A 55 4.96 16.20 6.59
CA LEU A 55 4.11 15.65 5.55
C LEU A 55 4.97 14.92 4.50
N ILE A 56 4.71 13.62 4.34
CA ILE A 56 5.35 12.76 3.34
C ILE A 56 4.29 12.37 2.32
N SER A 57 4.50 12.76 1.06
CA SER A 57 3.51 12.56 0.00
C SER A 57 4.05 11.62 -1.07
N GLY A 58 3.18 10.71 -1.53
CA GLY A 58 3.43 9.91 -2.73
C GLY A 58 3.01 10.67 -4.00
N VAL A 59 3.58 10.32 -5.15
CA VAL A 59 3.16 10.85 -6.47
C VAL A 59 1.96 10.12 -7.09
N ARG A 60 1.48 9.04 -6.47
CA ARG A 60 0.54 8.09 -7.10
C ARG A 60 -0.89 8.23 -6.55
N PRO A 61 -1.90 8.55 -7.38
CA PRO A 61 -3.29 8.63 -6.94
C PRO A 61 -3.88 7.26 -6.57
N ASP A 62 -3.30 6.18 -7.11
CA ASP A 62 -3.66 4.77 -6.91
C ASP A 62 -2.97 4.11 -5.70
N ALA A 63 -2.18 4.87 -4.93
CA ALA A 63 -1.45 4.34 -3.80
C ALA A 63 -2.36 3.98 -2.59
N LEU A 64 -1.90 3.03 -1.77
CA LEU A 64 -2.57 2.57 -0.55
C LEU A 64 -2.76 3.72 0.44
N TYR A 65 -1.78 4.63 0.49
CA TYR A 65 -1.88 5.95 1.09
C TYR A 65 -1.41 6.99 0.08
N GLY A 66 -2.07 8.15 0.01
CA GLY A 66 -1.56 9.30 -0.73
C GLY A 66 -0.56 10.11 0.10
N HIS A 67 -0.77 10.13 1.41
CA HIS A 67 -0.04 11.00 2.34
C HIS A 67 0.16 10.34 3.72
N VAL A 68 1.34 10.52 4.31
CA VAL A 68 1.61 10.27 5.73
C VAL A 68 1.87 11.60 6.40
N ILE A 69 1.10 11.93 7.45
CA ILE A 69 1.33 13.12 8.29
C ILE A 69 1.86 12.64 9.63
N ILE A 70 3.02 13.19 10.04
CA ILE A 70 3.66 12.89 11.31
C ILE A 70 3.58 14.13 12.19
N GLU A 71 2.87 13.99 13.30
CA GLU A 71 2.79 14.96 14.39
C GLU A 71 3.80 14.59 15.48
N TYR A 72 4.60 15.55 15.93
CA TYR A 72 5.57 15.32 17.00
C TYR A 72 5.02 15.88 18.31
N LYS A 73 5.40 15.26 19.43
CA LYS A 73 5.07 15.77 20.76
C LYS A 73 6.24 15.55 21.72
N ALA A 74 6.36 16.46 22.69
CA ALA A 74 7.32 16.27 23.78
C ALA A 74 7.09 14.96 24.55
N SER A 75 8.14 14.42 25.17
CA SER A 75 8.06 13.20 25.99
C SER A 75 6.95 13.29 27.05
N GLY A 76 6.20 12.20 27.24
CA GLY A 76 5.09 12.12 28.19
C GLY A 76 3.74 12.61 27.65
N LYS A 77 3.71 13.30 26.50
CA LYS A 77 2.46 13.81 25.88
C LYS A 77 1.54 12.73 25.32
N LEU A 78 1.99 11.48 25.25
CA LEU A 78 1.17 10.31 24.96
C LEU A 78 0.91 9.43 26.20
N SER A 79 1.01 9.99 27.41
CA SER A 79 0.77 9.22 28.65
C SER A 79 -0.63 9.39 29.24
N THR A 80 -1.37 10.43 28.89
CA THR A 80 -2.72 10.69 29.42
C THR A 80 -3.73 10.82 28.29
N GLU A 81 -4.97 10.36 28.53
CA GLU A 81 -6.04 10.42 27.52
C GLU A 81 -6.28 11.84 27.00
N ARG A 82 -6.21 12.86 27.88
CA ARG A 82 -6.38 14.27 27.51
C ARG A 82 -5.34 14.73 26.50
N GLU A 83 -4.06 14.43 26.74
CA GLU A 83 -2.98 14.87 25.84
C GLU A 83 -2.99 14.05 24.53
N ILE A 84 -3.33 12.76 24.60
CA ILE A 84 -3.54 11.90 23.42
C ILE A 84 -4.68 12.47 22.56
N ALA A 85 -5.81 12.86 23.17
CA ALA A 85 -6.95 13.45 22.46
C ALA A 85 -6.57 14.76 21.76
N LYS A 86 -5.83 15.65 22.43
CA LYS A 86 -5.33 16.89 21.81
C LYS A 86 -4.42 16.62 20.61
N ALA A 87 -3.45 15.71 20.75
CA ALA A 87 -2.54 15.39 19.66
C ALA A 87 -3.29 14.75 18.48
N LYS A 88 -4.28 13.90 18.75
CA LYS A 88 -5.18 13.33 17.75
C LYS A 88 -5.99 14.43 17.03
N GLU A 89 -6.59 15.36 17.76
CA GLU A 89 -7.37 16.46 17.18
C GLU A 89 -6.51 17.39 16.31
N GLN A 90 -5.30 17.71 16.74
CA GLN A 90 -4.35 18.52 15.98
C GLN A 90 -4.01 17.84 14.64
N LEU A 91 -3.67 16.55 14.67
CA LEU A 91 -3.39 15.73 13.48
C LEU A 91 -4.60 15.62 12.52
N ILE A 92 -5.81 15.46 13.07
CA ILE A 92 -7.04 15.49 12.28
C ILE A 92 -7.20 16.86 11.62
N GLY A 93 -6.94 17.95 12.33
CA GLY A 93 -6.98 19.31 11.80
C GLY A 93 -6.06 19.51 10.60
N TYR A 94 -4.81 19.03 10.68
CA TYR A 94 -3.89 19.06 9.54
C TYR A 94 -4.38 18.22 8.38
N THR A 95 -4.88 17.01 8.66
CA THR A 95 -5.41 16.13 7.62
C THR A 95 -6.58 16.77 6.87
N LYS A 96 -7.52 17.40 7.59
CA LYS A 96 -8.66 18.08 6.96
C LYS A 96 -8.24 19.25 6.07
N LYS A 97 -7.22 20.02 6.50
CA LYS A 97 -6.67 21.14 5.72
C LYS A 97 -6.00 20.65 4.44
N GLU A 98 -5.14 19.63 4.53
CA GLU A 98 -4.40 19.10 3.38
C GLU A 98 -5.29 18.30 2.42
N ALA A 99 -6.32 17.63 2.94
CA ALA A 99 -7.22 16.86 2.10
C ALA A 99 -8.21 17.74 1.32
N GLU A 100 -8.52 18.94 1.80
CA GLU A 100 -9.51 19.91 1.27
C GLU A 100 -10.97 19.40 1.27
N VAL A 101 -11.20 18.13 0.96
CA VAL A 101 -12.50 17.45 0.87
C VAL A 101 -12.49 16.13 1.66
N GLU A 102 -13.65 15.72 2.16
CA GLU A 102 -13.79 14.56 3.06
C GLU A 102 -13.43 13.24 2.39
N GLU A 103 -13.73 13.08 1.10
CA GLU A 103 -13.49 11.86 0.31
C GLU A 103 -12.00 11.50 0.25
N ARG A 104 -11.12 12.49 0.47
CA ARG A 104 -9.67 12.33 0.47
C ARG A 104 -9.12 11.95 1.84
N TYR A 105 -9.88 12.04 2.94
CA TYR A 105 -9.37 11.72 4.29
C TYR A 105 -8.80 10.30 4.38
N LYS A 106 -9.41 9.34 3.68
CA LYS A 106 -8.95 7.95 3.61
C LYS A 106 -7.57 7.76 2.98
N MET A 107 -7.08 8.75 2.23
CA MET A 107 -5.76 8.75 1.60
C MET A 107 -4.65 9.13 2.60
N PHE A 108 -5.00 9.63 3.78
CA PHE A 108 -4.06 10.06 4.79
C PHE A 108 -3.93 9.00 5.89
N LEU A 109 -2.68 8.73 6.27
CA LEU A 109 -2.37 8.07 7.53
C LEU A 109 -1.68 9.07 8.45
N GLY A 110 -2.28 9.29 9.61
CA GLY A 110 -1.68 10.11 10.65
C GLY A 110 -0.80 9.27 11.58
N VAL A 111 0.34 9.81 11.98
CA VAL A 111 1.27 9.23 12.96
C VAL A 111 1.54 10.29 14.01
N ILE A 112 1.52 9.94 15.29
CA ILE A 112 1.95 10.80 16.38
C ILE A 112 3.21 10.18 16.99
N ILE A 113 4.29 10.94 17.13
CA ILE A 113 5.57 10.50 17.69
C ILE A 113 5.95 11.37 18.91
N SER A 114 6.10 10.74 20.06
CA SER A 114 6.71 11.28 21.28
C SER A 114 7.78 10.28 21.79
N ASP A 115 7.84 10.06 23.10
CA ASP A 115 8.35 8.83 23.73
C ASP A 115 7.55 7.55 23.36
N LYS A 116 6.40 7.71 22.70
CA LYS A 116 5.56 6.63 22.16
C LYS A 116 5.12 6.93 20.73
N ILE A 117 4.53 5.95 20.04
CA ILE A 117 3.99 6.13 18.69
C ILE A 117 2.51 5.74 18.65
N ALA A 118 1.68 6.59 18.06
CA ALA A 118 0.28 6.28 17.80
C ALA A 118 -0.05 6.48 16.31
N PHE A 119 -1.03 5.74 15.81
CA PHE A 119 -1.51 5.81 14.43
C PHE A 119 -2.97 6.25 14.40
N VAL A 120 -3.31 7.16 13.50
CA VAL A 120 -4.64 7.72 13.35
C VAL A 120 -5.10 7.57 11.91
N ARG A 121 -6.31 7.04 11.71
CA ARG A 121 -6.87 6.80 10.38
C ARG A 121 -8.36 7.13 10.35
N HIS A 122 -8.81 7.74 9.26
CA HIS A 122 -10.22 7.92 8.99
C HIS A 122 -10.87 6.58 8.62
N ASP A 123 -11.99 6.27 9.27
CA ASP A 123 -12.88 5.19 8.88
C ASP A 123 -14.11 5.78 8.17
N ASP A 124 -14.14 5.61 6.84
CA ASP A 124 -15.22 6.10 5.98
C ASP A 124 -16.59 5.50 6.34
N ARG A 125 -16.63 4.29 6.93
CA ARG A 125 -17.89 3.61 7.26
C ARG A 125 -18.55 4.23 8.48
N SER A 126 -17.77 4.43 9.54
CA SER A 126 -18.26 5.02 10.79
C SER A 126 -18.16 6.55 10.81
N LYS A 127 -17.58 7.17 9.78
CA LYS A 127 -17.29 8.61 9.70
C LYS A 127 -16.53 9.11 10.93
N SER A 128 -15.60 8.28 11.41
CA SER A 128 -14.87 8.51 12.64
C SER A 128 -13.36 8.37 12.44
N TRP A 129 -12.59 8.85 13.41
CA TRP A 129 -11.13 8.72 13.39
C TRP A 129 -10.70 7.67 14.40
N ALA A 130 -10.22 6.54 13.91
CA ALA A 130 -9.69 5.47 14.73
C ALA A 130 -8.26 5.82 15.19
N LEU A 131 -7.99 5.69 16.48
CA LEU A 131 -6.65 5.81 17.06
C LEU A 131 -6.18 4.42 17.49
N ARG A 132 -4.96 4.07 17.11
CA ARG A 132 -4.28 2.83 17.50
C ARG A 132 -2.98 3.17 18.23
N GLY A 133 -2.82 2.65 19.42
CA GLY A 133 -1.74 3.00 20.35
C GLY A 133 -2.26 3.82 21.52
N PRO A 134 -1.39 4.55 22.24
CA PRO A 134 0.05 4.69 21.99
C PRO A 134 0.84 3.40 22.27
N TYR A 135 1.82 3.11 21.42
CA TYR A 135 2.73 1.97 21.52
C TYR A 135 4.13 2.43 21.91
N ASP A 136 4.88 1.58 22.60
CA ASP A 136 6.30 1.83 22.83
C ASP A 136 7.08 1.83 21.50
N ILE A 137 8.21 2.54 21.49
CA ILE A 137 9.13 2.58 20.35
C ILE A 137 9.89 1.25 20.29
N SER A 138 9.22 0.24 19.74
CA SER A 138 9.76 -1.09 19.46
C SER A 138 10.07 -1.25 17.97
N ARG A 139 10.81 -2.31 17.65
CA ARG A 139 11.13 -2.68 16.27
C ARG A 139 9.85 -2.86 15.43
N GLU A 140 8.84 -3.51 15.99
CA GLU A 140 7.55 -3.78 15.33
C GLU A 140 6.78 -2.49 15.03
N THR A 141 6.77 -1.55 15.97
CA THR A 141 6.12 -0.25 15.78
C THR A 141 6.82 0.56 14.69
N VAL A 142 8.15 0.51 14.64
CA VAL A 142 8.96 1.16 13.60
C VAL A 142 8.76 0.50 12.24
N ILE A 143 8.61 -0.83 12.17
CA ILE A 143 8.21 -1.52 10.93
C ILE A 143 6.87 -0.96 10.44
N ARG A 144 5.86 -0.80 11.30
CA ARG A 144 4.57 -0.23 10.90
C ARG A 144 4.69 1.20 10.35
N LEU A 145 5.57 2.01 10.92
CA LEU A 145 5.87 3.36 10.41
C LEU A 145 6.52 3.29 9.01
N ILE A 146 7.53 2.44 8.83
CA ILE A 146 8.18 2.24 7.53
C ILE A 146 7.18 1.71 6.50
N GLU A 147 6.30 0.79 6.89
CA GLU A 147 5.25 0.25 6.03
C GLU A 147 4.20 1.28 5.63
N ALA A 148 3.86 2.21 6.53
CA ALA A 148 3.01 3.33 6.22
C ALA A 148 3.63 4.22 5.13
N ILE A 149 4.91 4.58 5.28
CA ILE A 149 5.64 5.39 4.29
C ILE A 149 5.78 4.61 2.97
N ARG A 150 6.11 3.32 3.02
CA ARG A 150 6.15 2.43 1.85
C ARG A 150 4.78 2.34 1.16
N GLY A 151 3.69 2.43 1.93
CA GLY A 151 2.33 2.44 1.43
C GLY A 151 2.01 3.61 0.49
N LEU A 152 2.82 4.68 0.52
CA LEU A 152 2.75 5.81 -0.43
C LEU A 152 3.07 5.41 -1.87
N ARG A 153 3.70 4.25 -2.08
CA ARG A 153 4.02 3.71 -3.41
C ARG A 153 3.25 2.45 -3.75
N ARG A 154 2.71 1.74 -2.77
CA ARG A 154 2.01 0.47 -3.00
C ARG A 154 0.67 0.76 -3.64
N LYS A 155 0.37 0.17 -4.79
CA LYS A 155 -0.99 0.23 -5.33
C LYS A 155 -1.98 -0.33 -4.33
N LYS A 156 -3.13 0.33 -4.21
CA LYS A 156 -4.25 -0.20 -3.46
C LYS A 156 -4.69 -1.52 -4.13
N LEU A 157 -4.93 -2.55 -3.34
CA LEU A 157 -5.57 -3.79 -3.82
C LEU A 157 -7.09 -3.56 -3.98
N ALA A 158 -7.45 -2.57 -4.81
CA ALA A 158 -8.81 -2.33 -5.23
C ALA A 158 -9.08 -3.08 -6.54
N VAL A 159 -10.32 -3.48 -6.75
CA VAL A 159 -10.73 -4.23 -7.95
C VAL A 159 -10.30 -3.50 -9.22
N ASP A 160 -10.57 -2.19 -9.32
CA ASP A 160 -10.20 -1.39 -10.49
C ASP A 160 -8.69 -1.34 -10.74
N GLU A 161 -7.87 -1.23 -9.68
CA GLU A 161 -6.41 -1.22 -9.81
C GLU A 161 -5.85 -2.57 -10.24
N LEU A 162 -6.42 -3.66 -9.73
CA LEU A 162 -6.08 -5.03 -10.15
C LEU A 162 -6.49 -5.28 -11.61
N LEU A 163 -7.66 -4.78 -12.03
CA LEU A 163 -8.11 -4.88 -13.42
C LEU A 163 -7.26 -4.02 -14.37
N ASN A 164 -6.78 -2.85 -13.91
CA ASN A 164 -5.88 -2.02 -14.71
C ASN A 164 -4.53 -2.69 -14.95
N ASP A 165 -3.98 -3.39 -13.95
CA ASP A 165 -2.64 -4.00 -14.05
C ASP A 165 -2.65 -5.44 -14.57
N PHE A 166 -3.67 -6.22 -14.22
CA PHE A 166 -3.75 -7.65 -14.50
C PHE A 166 -5.01 -8.04 -15.28
N GLY A 167 -5.90 -7.08 -15.57
CA GLY A 167 -7.12 -7.32 -16.34
C GLY A 167 -6.86 -7.42 -17.85
N PRO A 168 -7.91 -7.64 -18.67
CA PRO A 168 -7.77 -8.00 -20.07
C PRO A 168 -7.24 -6.84 -20.92
N LYS A 169 -7.39 -5.61 -20.41
CA LYS A 169 -6.95 -4.38 -21.05
C LYS A 169 -5.49 -4.02 -20.75
N SER A 170 -4.85 -4.70 -19.80
CA SER A 170 -3.43 -4.49 -19.46
C SER A 170 -2.52 -5.09 -20.52
N ASP A 171 -1.50 -4.34 -20.97
CA ASP A 171 -0.48 -4.83 -21.88
C ASP A 171 0.27 -6.05 -21.32
N VAL A 172 0.50 -6.07 -20.01
CA VAL A 172 1.18 -7.20 -19.34
C VAL A 172 0.30 -8.45 -19.40
N ALA A 173 -0.99 -8.32 -19.12
CA ALA A 173 -1.93 -9.43 -19.20
C ALA A 173 -2.08 -9.93 -20.64
N LYS A 174 -2.21 -9.01 -21.61
CA LYS A 174 -2.25 -9.36 -23.05
C LYS A 174 -1.02 -10.13 -23.48
N LEU A 175 0.16 -9.64 -23.13
CA LEU A 175 1.42 -10.29 -23.46
C LEU A 175 1.52 -11.68 -22.83
N ALA A 176 1.20 -11.80 -21.53
CA ALA A 176 1.29 -13.06 -20.80
C ALA A 176 0.31 -14.10 -21.37
N VAL A 177 -0.99 -13.75 -21.46
CA VAL A 177 -2.04 -14.63 -21.98
C VAL A 177 -1.73 -15.07 -23.39
N ARG A 178 -1.39 -14.15 -24.29
CA ARG A 178 -1.05 -14.47 -25.68
C ARG A 178 0.17 -15.39 -25.78
N THR A 179 1.20 -15.14 -24.99
CA THR A 179 2.42 -15.97 -24.96
C THR A 179 2.10 -17.38 -24.51
N PHE A 180 1.39 -17.54 -23.39
CA PHE A 180 1.02 -18.84 -22.86
C PHE A 180 0.08 -19.59 -23.79
N TYR A 181 -0.97 -18.92 -24.29
CA TYR A 181 -1.93 -19.48 -25.22
C TYR A 181 -1.19 -20.05 -26.45
N ASN A 182 -0.37 -19.23 -27.11
CA ASN A 182 0.38 -19.66 -28.29
C ASN A 182 1.35 -20.80 -28.00
N LYS A 183 1.95 -20.86 -26.81
CA LYS A 183 2.82 -21.97 -26.41
C LYS A 183 2.05 -23.25 -26.19
N VAL A 184 0.86 -23.19 -25.60
CA VAL A 184 0.00 -24.36 -25.39
C VAL A 184 -0.50 -24.89 -26.72
N ILE A 185 -1.09 -24.04 -27.57
CA ILE A 185 -1.73 -24.49 -28.82
C ILE A 185 -0.74 -24.99 -29.88
N ASN A 186 0.46 -24.43 -29.93
CA ASN A 186 1.47 -24.80 -30.94
C ASN A 186 2.46 -25.86 -30.45
N SER A 187 2.35 -26.29 -29.18
CA SER A 187 3.25 -27.31 -28.64
C SER A 187 2.91 -28.69 -29.21
N LYS A 188 3.93 -29.37 -29.75
CA LYS A 188 3.86 -30.80 -30.11
C LYS A 188 4.23 -31.72 -28.95
N ASN A 189 4.64 -31.16 -27.80
CA ASN A 189 5.06 -31.92 -26.64
C ASN A 189 3.83 -32.31 -25.80
N GLU A 190 3.58 -33.61 -25.70
CA GLU A 190 2.48 -34.19 -24.94
C GLU A 190 2.47 -33.77 -23.46
N LYS A 191 3.65 -33.59 -22.84
CA LYS A 191 3.75 -33.13 -21.45
C LYS A 191 3.15 -31.74 -21.24
N VAL A 192 3.30 -30.84 -22.22
CA VAL A 192 2.72 -29.48 -22.14
C VAL A 192 1.20 -29.56 -22.15
N ARG A 193 0.64 -30.45 -22.97
CA ARG A 193 -0.80 -30.69 -23.04
C ARG A 193 -1.33 -31.28 -21.74
N VAL A 194 -0.67 -32.32 -21.21
CA VAL A 194 -1.05 -32.97 -19.95
C VAL A 194 -1.02 -31.97 -18.78
N LEU A 195 0.03 -31.17 -18.65
CA LEU A 195 0.13 -30.15 -17.60
C LEU A 195 -0.97 -29.08 -17.72
N PHE A 196 -1.30 -28.67 -18.95
CA PHE A 196 -2.37 -27.71 -19.18
C PHE A 196 -3.74 -28.30 -18.82
N ASP A 197 -4.01 -29.55 -19.23
CA ASP A 197 -5.25 -30.24 -18.92
C ASP A 197 -5.42 -30.46 -17.39
N ASP A 198 -4.33 -30.79 -16.69
CA ASP A 198 -4.32 -30.89 -15.22
C ASP A 198 -4.58 -29.55 -14.54
N TRP A 199 -3.97 -28.46 -15.03
CA TRP A 199 -4.26 -27.11 -14.54
C TRP A 199 -5.74 -26.76 -14.75
N LYS A 200 -6.27 -26.97 -15.96
CA LYS A 200 -7.68 -26.75 -16.31
C LYS A 200 -8.61 -27.53 -15.37
N ARG A 201 -8.28 -28.79 -15.08
CA ARG A 201 -9.03 -29.66 -14.16
C ARG A 201 -9.01 -29.11 -12.73
N LEU A 202 -7.83 -28.83 -12.17
CA LEU A 202 -7.69 -28.32 -10.80
C LEU A 202 -8.37 -26.96 -10.62
N PHE A 203 -8.21 -26.06 -11.58
CA PHE A 203 -8.82 -24.74 -11.52
C PHE A 203 -10.35 -24.81 -11.56
N SER A 204 -10.92 -25.68 -12.39
CA SER A 204 -12.37 -25.88 -12.49
C SER A 204 -13.01 -26.48 -11.23
N GLN A 205 -12.20 -27.04 -10.32
CA GLN A 205 -12.68 -27.53 -9.02
C GLN A 205 -12.82 -26.41 -7.98
N VAL A 206 -12.08 -25.30 -8.15
CA VAL A 206 -12.00 -24.21 -7.17
C VAL A 206 -12.91 -23.03 -7.54
N CYS A 207 -13.15 -22.79 -8.83
CA CYS A 207 -14.06 -21.75 -9.33
C CYS A 207 -15.10 -22.41 -10.24
N ASP A 208 -16.40 -22.06 -10.11
CA ASP A 208 -17.52 -22.56 -10.93
C ASP A 208 -17.43 -22.03 -12.37
N TYR A 209 -16.46 -22.58 -13.09
CA TYR A 209 -16.05 -22.17 -14.41
C TYR A 209 -17.04 -22.67 -15.48
N SER A 210 -17.35 -21.82 -16.46
CA SER A 210 -17.92 -22.27 -17.73
C SER A 210 -17.23 -21.58 -18.91
N PRO A 211 -16.95 -22.29 -20.02
CA PRO A 211 -16.35 -21.71 -21.23
C PRO A 211 -17.12 -20.52 -21.82
N ASN A 212 -18.42 -20.44 -21.50
CA ASN A 212 -19.27 -19.33 -21.91
C ASN A 212 -18.89 -18.00 -21.23
N ARG A 213 -18.28 -18.02 -20.04
CA ARG A 213 -17.78 -16.82 -19.36
C ARG A 213 -16.51 -16.24 -19.98
N LEU A 214 -15.81 -17.01 -20.82
CA LEU A 214 -14.60 -16.55 -21.52
C LEU A 214 -14.87 -15.97 -22.90
N LYS A 215 -16.10 -16.08 -23.42
CA LYS A 215 -16.46 -15.52 -24.72
C LYS A 215 -16.26 -14.01 -24.73
N GLY A 216 -15.59 -13.51 -25.76
CA GLY A 216 -15.24 -12.10 -25.93
C GLY A 216 -13.83 -11.75 -25.46
N LEU A 217 -13.20 -12.54 -24.58
CA LEU A 217 -11.82 -12.30 -24.14
C LEU A 217 -10.80 -12.55 -25.26
N GLU A 218 -11.13 -13.41 -26.22
CA GLU A 218 -10.32 -13.62 -27.41
C GLU A 218 -10.07 -12.32 -28.19
N LYS A 219 -11.04 -11.40 -28.18
CA LYS A 219 -10.91 -10.08 -28.82
C LYS A 219 -10.05 -9.13 -28.01
N GLU A 220 -10.20 -9.14 -26.68
CA GLU A 220 -9.39 -8.30 -25.80
C GLU A 220 -7.90 -8.69 -25.81
N TYR A 221 -7.61 -9.97 -26.04
CA TYR A 221 -6.26 -10.54 -26.11
C TYR A 221 -5.70 -10.68 -27.54
N ASP A 222 -6.37 -10.14 -28.55
CA ASP A 222 -5.97 -10.20 -29.97
C ASP A 222 -5.69 -11.64 -30.48
N LEU A 223 -6.48 -12.61 -30.03
CA LEU A 223 -6.36 -14.01 -30.44
C LEU A 223 -7.30 -14.30 -31.62
N LYS A 224 -6.73 -14.71 -32.75
CA LYS A 224 -7.51 -15.13 -33.93
C LYS A 224 -7.98 -16.57 -33.76
N GLU A 225 -9.27 -16.82 -33.99
CA GLU A 225 -9.90 -18.16 -33.93
C GLU A 225 -9.60 -18.91 -32.62
N ALA A 226 -9.77 -18.24 -31.48
CA ALA A 226 -9.35 -18.77 -30.21
C ALA A 226 -10.16 -20.02 -29.79
N ASN A 227 -9.45 -21.07 -29.39
CA ASN A 227 -10.04 -22.13 -28.60
C ASN A 227 -10.29 -21.57 -27.19
N ASN A 228 -11.55 -21.24 -26.89
CA ASN A 228 -11.94 -20.67 -25.60
C ASN A 228 -11.58 -21.55 -24.39
N GLU A 229 -11.33 -22.84 -24.59
CA GLU A 229 -10.86 -23.72 -23.53
C GLU A 229 -9.36 -23.55 -23.22
N ALA A 230 -8.56 -23.11 -24.19
CA ALA A 230 -7.13 -22.84 -24.01
C ALA A 230 -6.85 -21.45 -23.42
N LEU A 231 -7.90 -20.63 -23.23
CA LEU A 231 -7.85 -19.33 -22.57
C LEU A 231 -7.89 -19.43 -21.02
N LEU A 232 -8.01 -20.64 -20.48
CA LEU A 232 -8.09 -20.93 -19.05
C LEU A 232 -6.70 -20.92 -18.38
N LEU A 233 -6.06 -19.75 -18.40
CA LEU A 233 -4.70 -19.54 -17.94
C LEU A 233 -4.68 -18.87 -16.55
N PRO A 234 -3.59 -19.00 -15.78
CA PRO A 234 -3.49 -18.41 -14.43
C PRO A 234 -3.80 -16.90 -14.37
N SER A 235 -3.55 -16.15 -15.43
CA SER A 235 -3.82 -14.71 -15.51
C SER A 235 -5.29 -14.37 -15.82
N THR A 236 -6.03 -15.23 -16.53
CA THR A 236 -7.48 -15.03 -16.76
C THR A 236 -8.31 -15.56 -15.58
N ALA A 237 -7.79 -16.57 -14.89
CA ALA A 237 -8.30 -17.10 -13.63
C ALA A 237 -8.43 -16.04 -12.51
N THR A 238 -7.43 -15.17 -12.36
CA THR A 238 -7.44 -14.08 -11.36
C THR A 238 -8.59 -13.10 -11.59
N MET A 239 -9.03 -12.89 -12.84
CA MET A 239 -10.18 -12.04 -13.15
C MET A 239 -11.53 -12.71 -12.92
N LEU A 240 -11.60 -14.04 -12.99
CA LEU A 240 -12.85 -14.77 -12.85
C LEU A 240 -13.26 -14.97 -11.38
N CYS A 241 -12.31 -14.87 -10.46
CA CYS A 241 -12.53 -15.06 -9.02
C CYS A 241 -12.38 -13.73 -8.23
N LEU A 242 -12.20 -12.59 -8.90
CA LEU A 242 -12.37 -11.22 -8.38
C LEU A 242 -13.77 -10.70 -8.72
#